data_AF-A0A934YTD5-F1
#
_entry.id   AF-A0A934YTD5-F1
#
_cell.length_a   1.000
_cell.length_b   1.000
_cell.length_c   1.000
_cell.angle_alpha   90.00
_cell.angle_beta   90.00
_cell.angle_gamma   90.00
#
_symmetry.space_group_name_H-M   'P 1'
#
loop_
_entity.id
_entity.type
_entity.pdbx_description
1 polymer ?
#
loop_
_entity_poly.entity_id
_entity_poly.type
_entity_poly.pdbx_seq_one_letter_code
_entity_poly.pdbx_strand_id
1 'polypeptide(L)'
;MAFERLLWGCLDHGTSISEEGLALAIDRRSGETILLFQTDSAAFRTSFYAAGSPQIACDALFFYKPGTERPVLIFVELKGANLPHALDQLKATILAVKPHVERAVPGSTRYLALVVSDGARPTTRKEKQREFEAATKVTVRVHSTARGKKAVDLRDVLQREGLAAR
;
A
#
# COMPACT_ATOMS: atom_id res chain seq x y z
N MET A 1 3.77 21.84 -0.21
CA MET A 1 2.57 21.06 -0.64
C MET A 1 2.57 19.66 0.00
N ALA A 2 1.42 18.99 0.12
CA ALA A 2 1.34 17.65 0.75
C ALA A 2 2.26 16.61 0.08
N PHE A 3 2.41 16.67 -1.25
CA PHE A 3 3.30 15.78 -2.00
C PHE A 3 4.79 16.02 -1.74
N GLU A 4 5.22 17.27 -1.57
CA GLU A 4 6.60 17.57 -1.15
C GLU A 4 6.88 16.99 0.24
N ARG A 5 5.92 17.07 1.16
CA ARG A 5 6.06 16.49 2.50
C ARG A 5 6.10 14.96 2.48
N LEU A 6 5.41 14.32 1.53
CA LEU A 6 5.54 12.89 1.28
C LEU A 6 6.98 12.54 0.84
N LEU A 7 7.53 13.30 -0.13
CA LEU A 7 8.88 13.09 -0.65
C LEU A 7 9.98 13.36 0.39
N TRP A 8 9.84 14.40 1.20
CA TRP A 8 10.90 14.80 2.15
C TRP A 8 10.76 14.18 3.53
N GLY A 9 9.55 13.83 3.96
CA GLY A 9 9.28 13.36 5.32
C GLY A 9 8.88 11.90 5.44
N CYS A 10 8.54 11.24 4.33
CA CYS A 10 8.05 9.85 4.36
C CYS A 10 8.87 8.91 3.48
N LEU A 11 9.69 9.42 2.55
CA LEU A 11 10.48 8.58 1.65
C LEU A 11 11.52 7.78 2.43
N ASP A 12 11.47 6.47 2.27
CA ASP A 12 12.45 5.53 2.79
C ASP A 12 13.52 5.25 1.72
N HIS A 13 14.76 5.03 2.16
CA HIS A 13 15.88 4.72 1.27
C HIS A 13 15.83 3.28 0.72
N GLY A 14 15.10 2.39 1.40
CA GLY A 14 14.95 0.99 1.04
C GLY A 14 13.82 0.69 0.04
N THR A 15 13.67 -0.60 -0.26
CA THR A 15 12.53 -1.17 -0.99
C THR A 15 11.88 -2.32 -0.23
N SER A 16 12.03 -2.28 1.10
CA SER A 16 11.51 -3.26 2.03
C SER A 16 10.92 -2.58 3.26
N ILE A 17 9.79 -3.08 3.72
CA ILE A 17 9.20 -2.72 5.02
C ILE A 17 9.00 -3.98 5.85
N SER A 18 9.12 -3.86 7.17
CA SER A 18 8.90 -4.97 8.09
C SER A 18 8.22 -4.53 9.38
N GLU A 19 7.36 -5.39 9.93
CA GLU A 19 6.62 -5.13 11.17
C GLU A 19 6.28 -6.46 11.87
N GLU A 20 6.51 -6.57 13.20
CA GLU A 20 6.46 -7.82 14.01
C GLU A 20 7.06 -9.06 13.31
N GLY A 21 8.14 -8.84 12.56
CA GLY A 21 8.83 -9.90 11.84
C GLY A 21 8.15 -10.36 10.56
N LEU A 22 7.02 -9.78 10.14
CA LEU A 22 6.55 -9.88 8.76
C LEU A 22 7.28 -8.83 7.92
N ALA A 23 7.75 -9.20 6.74
CA ALA A 23 8.46 -8.31 5.83
C ALA A 23 7.86 -8.40 4.43
N LEU A 24 7.79 -7.26 3.75
CA LEU A 24 7.47 -7.14 2.34
C LEU A 24 8.61 -6.39 1.66
N ALA A 25 9.17 -6.98 0.61
CA ALA A 25 10.27 -6.37 -0.12
C ALA A 25 10.07 -6.50 -1.64
N ILE A 26 10.75 -5.65 -2.39
CA ILE A 26 10.90 -5.78 -3.83
C ILE A 26 12.34 -5.44 -4.22
N ASP A 27 13.01 -6.39 -4.87
CA ASP A 27 14.35 -6.14 -5.40
C ASP A 27 14.27 -5.25 -6.64
N ARG A 28 15.13 -4.24 -6.73
CA ARG A 28 15.22 -3.37 -7.90
C ARG A 28 15.82 -4.11 -9.10
N ARG A 29 15.19 -3.99 -10.26
CA ARG A 29 15.65 -4.46 -11.57
C ARG A 29 15.95 -3.28 -12.49
N SER A 30 16.72 -3.52 -13.54
CA SER A 30 17.02 -2.49 -14.54
C SER A 30 15.74 -1.98 -15.21
N GLY A 31 15.64 -0.66 -15.39
CA GLY A 31 14.54 0.00 -16.12
C GLY A 31 13.26 0.21 -15.32
N GLU A 32 13.20 -0.12 -14.03
CA GLU A 32 12.05 0.18 -13.18
C GLU A 32 12.37 1.26 -12.14
N THR A 33 11.33 1.90 -11.61
CA THR A 33 11.45 2.85 -10.49
C THR A 33 10.64 2.35 -9.31
N ILE A 34 11.28 2.30 -8.14
CA ILE A 34 10.65 1.89 -6.88
C ILE A 34 10.95 2.93 -5.82
N LEU A 35 9.90 3.53 -5.27
CA LEU A 35 9.96 4.39 -4.09
C LEU A 35 9.09 3.77 -2.99
N LEU A 36 9.56 3.82 -1.76
CA LEU A 36 8.83 3.38 -0.58
C LEU A 36 8.58 4.61 0.30
N PHE A 37 7.36 4.78 0.75
CA PHE A 37 6.97 5.83 1.70
C PHE A 37 6.40 5.19 2.96
N GLN A 38 6.94 5.53 4.13
CA GLN A 38 6.37 5.17 5.42
C GLN A 38 5.22 6.11 5.75
N THR A 39 4.00 5.59 5.64
CA THR A 39 2.77 6.39 5.80
C THR A 39 2.31 6.46 7.25
N ASP A 40 2.79 5.55 8.11
CA ASP A 40 2.60 5.67 9.55
C ASP A 40 3.62 6.61 10.21
N SER A 41 3.62 7.87 9.79
CA SER A 41 4.51 8.90 10.33
C SER A 41 3.75 10.18 10.68
N ALA A 42 4.28 10.95 11.64
CA ALA A 42 3.72 12.26 11.97
C ALA A 42 3.74 13.21 10.75
N ALA A 43 4.78 13.12 9.92
CA ALA A 43 4.90 13.90 8.69
C ALA A 43 3.77 13.59 7.72
N PHE A 44 3.44 12.30 7.51
CA PHE A 44 2.32 11.90 6.68
C PHE A 44 0.99 12.40 7.26
N ARG A 45 0.73 12.08 8.53
CA ARG A 45 -0.55 12.37 9.20
C ARG A 45 -0.89 13.87 9.20
N THR A 46 0.09 14.73 9.48
CA THR A 46 -0.09 16.20 9.45
C THR A 46 -0.28 16.78 8.06
N SER A 47 0.16 16.07 7.01
CA SER A 47 0.11 16.56 5.63
C SER A 47 -1.15 16.13 4.88
N PHE A 48 -1.69 14.96 5.23
CA PHE A 48 -2.78 14.32 4.48
C PHE A 48 -4.09 14.22 5.25
N TYR A 49 -4.10 14.32 6.58
CA TYR A 49 -5.33 14.33 7.37
C TYR A 49 -5.69 15.73 7.85
N ALA A 50 -6.99 16.02 7.83
CA ALA A 50 -7.53 17.22 8.46
C ALA A 50 -7.41 17.12 10.00
N ALA A 51 -7.25 18.26 10.67
CA ALA A 51 -7.26 18.32 12.13
C ALA A 51 -8.56 17.69 12.68
N GLY A 52 -8.42 16.77 13.65
CA GLY A 52 -9.55 16.06 14.26
C GLY A 52 -10.05 14.83 13.51
N SER A 53 -9.50 14.49 12.34
CA SER A 53 -9.81 13.22 11.66
C SER A 53 -9.08 12.03 12.31
N PRO A 54 -9.65 10.81 12.25
CA PRO A 54 -8.94 9.60 12.68
C PRO A 54 -7.62 9.47 11.91
N GLN A 55 -6.50 9.57 12.62
CA GLN A 55 -5.15 9.50 12.03
C GLN A 55 -4.68 8.04 11.92
N ILE A 56 -5.53 7.19 11.34
CA ILE A 56 -5.18 5.81 11.02
C ILE A 56 -4.62 5.78 9.60
N ALA A 57 -3.34 5.48 9.46
CA ALA A 57 -2.67 5.27 8.20
C ALA A 57 -2.34 3.79 8.05
N CYS A 58 -2.14 3.34 6.81
CA CYS A 58 -1.47 2.07 6.60
C CYS A 58 0.04 2.20 6.82
N ASP A 59 0.75 1.09 6.91
CA ASP A 59 2.20 1.10 7.19
C ASP A 59 3.01 1.78 6.07
N ALA A 60 2.71 1.43 4.82
CA ALA A 60 3.48 1.89 3.68
C ALA A 60 2.69 2.17 2.42
N LEU A 61 3.29 3.01 1.57
CA LEU A 61 2.93 3.24 0.19
C LEU A 61 4.15 2.97 -0.70
N PHE A 62 4.03 2.04 -1.64
CA PHE A 62 5.02 1.86 -2.70
C PHE A 62 4.56 2.58 -3.96
N PHE A 63 5.48 3.30 -4.60
CA PHE A 63 5.38 3.67 -6.00
C PHE A 63 6.22 2.71 -6.83
N TYR A 64 5.57 1.99 -7.74
CA TYR A 64 6.22 1.05 -8.65
C TYR A 64 5.93 1.45 -10.10
N LYS A 65 6.98 1.72 -10.88
CA LYS A 65 6.87 2.01 -12.31
C LYS A 65 7.72 1.04 -13.11
N PRO A 66 7.11 0.03 -13.77
CA PRO A 66 7.83 -0.88 -14.64
C PRO A 66 8.06 -0.25 -16.01
N GLY A 67 9.32 0.06 -16.36
CA GLY A 67 9.66 0.53 -17.71
C GLY A 67 8.81 1.73 -18.17
N THR A 68 8.14 1.56 -19.31
CA THR A 68 7.25 2.56 -19.92
C THR A 68 5.77 2.37 -19.56
N GLU A 69 5.42 1.38 -18.74
CA GLU A 69 4.04 1.15 -18.33
C GLU A 69 3.57 2.19 -17.29
N ARG A 70 2.26 2.21 -17.04
CA ARG A 70 1.66 3.10 -16.04
C ARG A 70 2.17 2.74 -14.63
N PRO A 71 2.52 3.73 -13.80
CA PRO A 71 2.90 3.47 -12.42
C PRO A 71 1.73 2.87 -11.62
N VAL A 72 2.10 2.11 -10.60
CA VAL A 72 1.20 1.52 -9.61
C VAL A 72 1.53 2.11 -8.25
N LEU A 73 0.52 2.68 -7.59
CA LEU A 73 0.58 3.01 -6.17
C LEU A 73 -0.01 1.85 -5.36
N ILE A 74 0.81 1.30 -4.48
CA ILE A 74 0.49 0.09 -3.71
C ILE A 74 0.46 0.47 -2.24
N PHE A 75 -0.73 0.48 -1.65
CA PHE A 75 -0.94 0.74 -0.23
C PHE A 75 -0.82 -0.57 0.52
N VAL A 76 0.02 -0.61 1.55
CA VAL A 76 0.42 -1.84 2.23
C VAL A 76 0.11 -1.72 3.71
N GLU A 77 -0.56 -2.75 4.22
CA GLU A 77 -0.71 -3.02 5.64
C GLU A 77 -0.10 -4.39 5.96
N LEU A 78 0.80 -4.44 6.93
CA LEU A 78 1.37 -5.61 7.54
C LEU A 78 0.55 -5.98 8.80
N LYS A 79 0.65 -7.24 9.26
CA LYS A 79 -0.07 -7.75 10.46
C LYS A 79 -1.60 -7.76 10.39
N GLY A 80 -2.18 -8.06 9.23
CA GLY A 80 -3.63 -8.14 9.05
C GLY A 80 -4.38 -9.30 9.76
N ALA A 81 -4.04 -9.65 11.00
CA ALA A 81 -4.82 -10.58 11.83
C ALA A 81 -6.25 -10.06 12.04
N ASN A 82 -6.40 -8.73 12.17
CA ASN A 82 -7.69 -8.03 12.18
C ASN A 82 -7.93 -7.37 10.82
N LEU A 83 -8.41 -8.14 9.84
CA LEU A 83 -8.66 -7.65 8.48
C LEU A 83 -9.58 -6.42 8.42
N PRO A 84 -10.70 -6.32 9.17
CA PRO A 84 -11.49 -5.08 9.19
C PRO A 84 -10.68 -3.82 9.52
N HIS A 85 -9.81 -3.89 10.53
CA HIS A 85 -8.98 -2.75 10.91
C HIS A 85 -7.97 -2.37 9.82
N ALA A 86 -7.28 -3.37 9.26
CA ALA A 86 -6.37 -3.19 8.14
C ALA A 86 -7.06 -2.53 6.93
N LEU A 87 -8.29 -2.93 6.63
CA LEU A 87 -9.09 -2.32 5.57
C LEU A 87 -9.46 -0.86 5.88
N ASP A 88 -9.75 -0.52 7.13
CA ASP A 88 -10.03 0.86 7.53
C ASP A 88 -8.78 1.76 7.42
N GLN A 89 -7.60 1.27 7.81
CA GLN A 89 -6.32 1.97 7.62
C GLN A 89 -6.01 2.22 6.14
N LEU A 90 -6.11 1.17 5.31
CA LEU A 90 -5.94 1.29 3.86
C LEU A 90 -6.95 2.26 3.25
N LYS A 91 -8.22 2.19 3.67
CA LYS A 91 -9.30 3.04 3.15
C LYS A 91 -9.03 4.50 3.48
N ALA A 92 -8.70 4.80 4.73
CA ALA A 92 -8.37 6.15 5.17
C ALA A 92 -7.19 6.72 4.38
N THR A 93 -6.12 5.93 4.22
CA THR A 93 -4.91 6.35 3.49
C THR A 93 -5.20 6.60 2.00
N ILE A 94 -5.94 5.70 1.34
CA ILE A 94 -6.30 5.85 -0.08
C ILE A 94 -7.17 7.08 -0.29
N LEU A 95 -8.20 7.28 0.54
CA LEU A 95 -9.09 8.43 0.42
C LEU A 95 -8.36 9.76 0.66
N ALA A 96 -7.30 9.75 1.47
CA ALA A 96 -6.46 10.92 1.69
C ALA A 96 -5.47 11.17 0.52
N VAL A 97 -4.85 10.14 -0.05
CA VAL A 97 -3.79 10.29 -1.07
C VAL A 97 -4.33 10.39 -2.49
N LYS A 98 -5.26 9.50 -2.87
CA LYS A 98 -5.73 9.32 -4.25
C LYS A 98 -6.26 10.62 -4.89
N PRO A 99 -7.06 11.47 -4.22
CA PRO A 99 -7.54 12.73 -4.81
C PRO A 99 -6.41 13.68 -5.20
N HIS A 100 -5.30 13.69 -4.46
CA HIS A 100 -4.13 14.52 -4.78
C HIS A 100 -3.41 13.99 -6.02
N VAL A 101 -3.24 12.67 -6.12
CA VAL A 101 -2.61 12.02 -7.28
C VAL A 101 -3.47 12.23 -8.53
N GLU A 102 -4.78 11.98 -8.46
CA GLU A 102 -5.68 12.16 -9.61
C GLU A 102 -5.78 13.62 -10.06
N ARG A 103 -5.63 14.58 -9.16
CA ARG A 103 -5.58 16.01 -9.53
C ARG A 103 -4.28 16.35 -10.26
N ALA A 104 -3.16 15.76 -9.85
CA ALA A 104 -1.85 16.03 -10.44
C ALA A 104 -1.62 15.30 -11.77
N VAL A 105 -2.06 14.03 -11.86
CA VAL A 105 -1.84 13.15 -13.02
C VAL A 105 -3.09 12.29 -13.32
N PRO A 106 -4.20 12.89 -13.81
CA PRO A 106 -5.48 12.21 -13.98
C PRO A 106 -5.37 10.90 -14.79
N GLY A 107 -5.91 9.80 -14.27
CA GLY A 107 -6.03 8.52 -14.97
C GLY A 107 -4.71 7.83 -15.36
N SER A 108 -3.57 8.38 -14.94
CA SER A 108 -2.24 7.91 -15.34
C SER A 108 -1.66 6.86 -14.39
N THR A 109 -2.30 6.65 -13.23
CA THR A 109 -1.82 5.79 -12.15
C THR A 109 -2.80 4.65 -11.87
N ARG A 110 -2.27 3.45 -11.63
CA ARG A 110 -3.02 2.29 -11.13
C ARG A 110 -2.92 2.24 -9.61
N TYR A 111 -3.92 1.68 -8.94
CA TYR A 111 -3.95 1.58 -7.48
C TYR A 111 -4.17 0.13 -7.05
N LEU A 112 -3.45 -0.29 -6.02
CA LEU A 112 -3.58 -1.60 -5.40
C LEU A 112 -3.57 -1.41 -3.87
N ALA A 113 -4.47 -2.09 -3.16
CA ALA A 113 -4.39 -2.23 -1.72
C ALA A 113 -3.92 -3.65 -1.38
N LEU A 114 -2.96 -3.79 -0.48
CA LEU A 114 -2.36 -5.06 -0.11
C LEU A 114 -2.33 -5.19 1.42
N VAL A 115 -2.98 -6.22 1.92
CA VAL A 115 -2.85 -6.67 3.31
C VAL A 115 -1.96 -7.90 3.32
N VAL A 116 -0.87 -7.86 4.09
CA VAL A 116 -0.01 -9.00 4.37
C VAL A 116 -0.27 -9.47 5.79
N SER A 117 -0.57 -10.76 5.95
CA SER A 117 -0.94 -11.37 7.24
C SER A 117 -0.08 -12.60 7.49
N ASP A 118 0.26 -12.85 8.76
CA ASP A 118 0.82 -14.11 9.18
C ASP A 118 -0.31 -15.12 9.50
N GLY A 119 -0.11 -16.38 9.16
CA GLY A 119 -1.02 -17.45 9.56
C GLY A 119 -2.30 -17.61 8.75
N ALA A 120 -3.34 -18.17 9.38
CA ALA A 120 -4.55 -18.63 8.70
C ALA A 120 -5.39 -17.46 8.18
N ARG A 121 -5.99 -17.67 7.00
CA ARG A 121 -6.81 -16.66 6.33
C ARG A 121 -7.95 -16.17 7.23
N PRO A 122 -8.06 -14.86 7.58
CA PRO A 122 -9.21 -14.33 8.33
C PRO A 122 -10.55 -14.69 7.67
N THR A 123 -11.55 -15.05 8.48
CA THR A 123 -12.81 -15.69 8.08
C THR A 123 -13.92 -14.73 7.61
N THR A 124 -13.82 -13.42 7.88
CA THR A 124 -14.84 -12.39 7.57
C THR A 124 -14.52 -11.53 6.34
N ARG A 125 -14.05 -12.14 5.25
CA ARG A 125 -13.43 -11.43 4.11
C ARG A 125 -14.37 -10.68 3.17
N LYS A 126 -15.48 -11.29 2.72
CA LYS A 126 -16.12 -10.84 1.48
C LYS A 126 -16.90 -9.52 1.61
N GLU A 127 -17.65 -9.34 2.69
CA GLU A 127 -18.49 -8.16 2.87
C GLU A 127 -17.64 -6.91 3.09
N LYS A 128 -16.68 -6.97 4.02
CA LYS A 128 -15.78 -5.85 4.29
C LYS A 128 -14.89 -5.48 3.12
N GLN A 129 -14.41 -6.47 2.35
CA GLN A 129 -13.70 -6.20 1.10
C GLN A 129 -14.58 -5.50 0.07
N ARG A 130 -15.84 -5.93 -0.10
CA ARG A 130 -16.78 -5.25 -1.00
C ARG A 130 -17.08 -3.83 -0.57
N GLU A 131 -17.29 -3.61 0.73
CA GLU A 131 -17.47 -2.26 1.29
C GLU A 131 -16.25 -1.36 0.99
N PHE A 132 -15.06 -1.89 1.24
CA PHE A 132 -13.79 -1.22 0.94
C PHE A 132 -13.66 -0.87 -0.55
N GLU A 133 -13.85 -1.84 -1.45
CA GLU A 133 -13.69 -1.65 -2.90
C GLU A 133 -14.76 -0.71 -3.46
N ALA A 134 -15.98 -0.77 -2.93
CA ALA A 134 -17.06 0.14 -3.30
C ALA A 134 -16.73 1.60 -2.92
N ALA A 135 -16.16 1.82 -1.73
CA ALA A 135 -15.81 3.13 -1.22
C ALA A 135 -14.57 3.73 -1.91
N THR A 136 -13.54 2.93 -2.13
CA THR A 136 -12.23 3.42 -2.63
C THR A 136 -12.10 3.34 -4.16
N LYS A 137 -12.89 2.48 -4.81
CA LYS A 137 -12.68 2.04 -6.20
C LYS A 137 -11.30 1.42 -6.44
N VAL A 138 -10.67 0.91 -5.38
CA VAL A 138 -9.37 0.25 -5.42
C VAL A 138 -9.56 -1.20 -5.02
N THR A 139 -8.98 -2.10 -5.80
CA THR A 139 -8.99 -3.53 -5.52
C THR A 139 -8.09 -3.87 -4.34
N VAL A 140 -8.57 -4.70 -3.43
CA VAL A 140 -7.78 -5.18 -2.29
C VAL A 140 -7.32 -6.62 -2.47
N ARG A 141 -6.09 -6.90 -2.06
CA ARG A 141 -5.49 -8.23 -2.01
C ARG A 141 -5.05 -8.55 -0.61
N VAL A 142 -5.36 -9.77 -0.18
CA VAL A 142 -4.94 -10.29 1.12
C VAL A 142 -3.99 -11.45 0.88
N HIS A 143 -2.71 -11.20 1.14
CA HIS A 143 -1.67 -12.20 1.09
C HIS A 143 -1.44 -12.75 2.49
N SER A 144 -1.56 -14.07 2.65
CA SER A 144 -1.27 -14.75 3.92
C SER A 144 -0.02 -15.57 3.73
N THR A 145 0.98 -15.40 4.59
CA THR A 145 2.22 -16.17 4.49
C THR A 145 2.07 -17.56 5.11
N ALA A 146 2.80 -18.53 4.57
CA ALA A 146 2.88 -19.87 5.17
C ALA A 146 3.55 -19.78 6.55
N ARG A 147 3.19 -20.69 7.46
CA ARG A 147 3.77 -20.77 8.80
C ARG A 147 5.31 -20.80 8.70
N GLY A 148 5.99 -19.85 9.33
CA GLY A 148 7.45 -19.73 9.31
C GLY A 148 8.04 -18.93 8.14
N LYS A 149 7.28 -18.67 7.06
CA LYS A 149 7.71 -17.75 6.00
C LYS A 149 7.29 -16.33 6.39
N LYS A 150 8.28 -15.51 6.69
CA LYS A 150 8.09 -14.15 7.22
C LYS A 150 8.37 -13.05 6.21
N ALA A 151 8.89 -13.40 5.04
CA ALA A 151 9.14 -12.46 3.95
C ALA A 151 8.24 -12.74 2.75
N VAL A 152 7.66 -11.68 2.19
CA VAL A 152 6.88 -11.66 0.96
C VAL A 152 7.65 -10.86 -0.08
N ASP A 153 7.82 -11.43 -1.26
CA ASP A 153 8.27 -10.70 -2.43
C ASP A 153 7.06 -10.01 -3.08
N LEU A 154 7.04 -8.68 -3.06
CA LEU A 154 6.00 -7.87 -3.68
C LEU A 154 5.96 -8.08 -5.20
N ARG A 155 7.06 -8.47 -5.84
CA ARG A 155 7.08 -8.77 -7.27
C ARG A 155 6.19 -9.96 -7.62
N ASP A 156 6.19 -11.01 -6.79
CA ASP A 156 5.29 -12.17 -6.98
C ASP A 156 3.82 -11.74 -6.94
N VAL A 157 3.49 -10.79 -6.05
CA VAL A 157 2.14 -10.22 -5.96
C VAL A 157 1.81 -9.44 -7.24
N LEU A 158 2.69 -8.55 -7.67
CA LEU A 158 2.50 -7.73 -8.87
C LEU A 158 2.36 -8.58 -10.15
N GLN A 159 3.11 -9.67 -10.27
CA GLN A 159 3.01 -10.59 -11.40
C GLN A 159 1.65 -11.29 -11.46
N ARG A 160 1.13 -11.77 -10.32
CA ARG A 160 -0.20 -12.42 -10.25
C ARG A 160 -1.33 -11.46 -10.62
N GLU A 161 -1.16 -10.18 -10.35
CA GLU A 161 -2.13 -9.14 -10.69
C GLU A 161 -1.96 -8.58 -12.12
N GLY A 162 -0.96 -9.07 -12.89
CA GLY A 162 -0.67 -8.54 -14.22
C GLY A 162 -0.20 -7.07 -14.20
N LEU A 163 0.51 -6.70 -13.12
CA LEU A 163 1.01 -5.35 -12.86
C LEU A 163 2.54 -5.24 -12.97
N ALA A 164 3.26 -6.35 -13.05
CA ALA A 164 4.70 -6.36 -13.32
C ALA A 164 4.98 -6.33 -14.83
N ALA A 165 6.12 -5.73 -15.22
CA ALA A 165 6.64 -5.88 -16.59
C ALA A 165 6.78 -7.37 -16.93
N ARG A 166 6.41 -7.71 -18.17
CA ARG A 166 6.62 -9.04 -18.74
C ARG A 166 8.10 -9.31 -18.99
#